data_AF-A0A9N9DMJ8-F1
#
_entry.id   AF-A0A9N9DMJ8-F1
#
_cell.length_a   1.000
_cell.length_b   1.000
_cell.length_c   1.000
_cell.angle_alpha   90.00
_cell.angle_beta   90.00
_cell.angle_gamma   90.00
#
_symmetry.space_group_name_H-M   'P 1'
#
loop_
_entity.id
_entity.type
_entity.pdbx_description
1 polymer ?
#
loop_
_entity_poly.entity_id
_entity_poly.type
_entity_poly.pdbx_seq_one_letter_code
_entity_poly.pdbx_strand_id
1 'polypeptide(L)'
;FRLKLLSGTLPSRQLLHDRYLSTYTDSLCPRCLTVVETQSHIFDCYKNIAAYSIMENKIRTSLIKLIRKNSNRKNLTEIERNLQKLDFGRKSSLNKLVSGMLNIDIQLSIASHAKMANKILALLYSQIWIPRSATANTSEVK
;
A
#
# COMPACT_ATOMS: atom_id res chain seq x y z
N PHE A 1 1.09 0.98 -12.12
CA PHE A 1 0.69 0.45 -10.80
C PHE A 1 -0.70 0.93 -10.39
N ARG A 2 -0.95 2.25 -10.20
CA ARG A 2 -2.27 2.80 -9.82
C ARG A 2 -3.45 2.22 -10.59
N LEU A 3 -3.41 2.30 -11.93
CA LEU A 3 -4.51 1.82 -12.78
C LEU A 3 -4.80 0.34 -12.54
N LYS A 4 -3.76 -0.50 -12.55
CA LYS A 4 -3.87 -1.95 -12.28
C LYS A 4 -4.46 -2.24 -10.90
N LEU A 5 -4.10 -1.45 -9.89
CA LEU A 5 -4.62 -1.58 -8.53
C LEU A 5 -6.11 -1.21 -8.47
N LEU A 6 -6.49 -0.07 -9.06
CA LEU A 6 -7.88 0.40 -9.09
C LEU A 6 -8.79 -0.50 -9.92
N SER A 7 -8.28 -1.08 -11.01
CA SER A 7 -9.03 -1.99 -11.87
C SER A 7 -9.05 -3.43 -11.39
N GLY A 8 -8.38 -3.76 -10.27
CA GLY A 8 -8.26 -5.14 -9.81
C GLY A 8 -7.56 -6.06 -10.84
N THR A 9 -6.56 -5.55 -11.56
CA THR A 9 -5.78 -6.29 -12.56
C THR A 9 -4.30 -6.40 -12.17
N LEU A 10 -3.99 -6.23 -10.88
CA LEU A 10 -2.64 -6.50 -10.40
C LEU A 10 -2.32 -7.99 -10.56
N PRO A 11 -1.15 -8.33 -11.14
CA PRO A 11 -0.75 -9.72 -11.24
C PRO A 11 -0.49 -10.29 -9.84
N SER A 12 -1.21 -11.35 -9.47
CA SER A 12 -0.98 -12.14 -8.27
C SER A 12 -0.37 -13.50 -8.68
N ARG A 13 0.28 -14.21 -7.75
CA ARG A 13 0.82 -15.56 -8.07
C ARG A 13 -0.26 -16.53 -8.52
N GLN A 14 -1.47 -16.46 -7.97
CA GLN A 14 -2.61 -17.22 -8.47
C GLN A 14 -2.84 -16.97 -9.97
N LEU A 15 -3.08 -15.71 -10.36
CA LEU A 15 -3.35 -15.37 -11.76
C LEU A 15 -2.20 -15.71 -12.71
N LEU A 16 -0.95 -15.64 -12.23
CA LEU A 16 0.22 -15.96 -13.04
C LEU A 16 0.42 -17.46 -13.18
N HIS A 17 0.21 -18.24 -12.12
CA HIS A 17 0.21 -19.70 -12.15
C HIS A 17 -0.84 -20.20 -13.15
N ASP A 18 -2.08 -19.72 -13.04
CA ASP A 18 -3.20 -20.14 -13.89
C ASP A 18 -2.94 -19.87 -15.39
N ARG A 19 -2.20 -18.81 -15.73
CA ARG A 19 -1.93 -18.39 -17.12
C ARG A 19 -0.61 -18.92 -17.69
N TYR A 20 0.39 -19.10 -16.84
CA TYR A 20 1.78 -19.38 -17.24
C TYR A 20 2.39 -20.46 -16.34
N LEU A 21 1.74 -21.62 -16.31
CA LEU A 21 2.07 -22.75 -15.42
C LEU A 21 3.55 -23.17 -15.50
N SER A 22 4.16 -23.09 -16.69
CA SER A 22 5.57 -23.44 -16.93
C SER A 22 6.56 -22.47 -16.28
N THR A 23 6.17 -21.22 -16.06
CA THR A 23 7.03 -20.16 -15.49
C THR A 23 6.74 -19.92 -14.01
N TYR A 24 5.50 -20.17 -13.59
CA TYR A 24 5.01 -19.98 -12.24
C TYR A 24 4.44 -21.31 -11.75
N THR A 25 5.29 -22.15 -11.16
CA THR A 25 4.94 -23.54 -10.80
C THR A 25 4.02 -23.65 -9.59
N ASP A 26 3.93 -22.60 -8.78
CA ASP A 26 3.03 -22.51 -7.63
C ASP A 26 2.31 -21.15 -7.59
N SER A 27 1.18 -21.14 -6.90
CA SER A 27 0.37 -19.95 -6.65
C SER A 27 0.62 -19.33 -5.27
N LEU A 28 1.64 -19.78 -4.54
CA LEU A 28 1.89 -19.36 -3.16
C LEU A 28 2.45 -17.93 -3.10
N CYS A 29 2.13 -17.22 -2.02
CA CYS A 29 2.66 -15.89 -1.78
C CYS A 29 4.18 -15.94 -1.56
N PRO A 30 4.97 -15.13 -2.29
CA PRO A 30 6.42 -15.13 -2.18
C PRO A 30 6.92 -14.54 -0.84
N ARG A 31 6.03 -13.95 -0.02
CA ARG A 31 6.38 -13.42 1.30
C ARG A 31 6.15 -14.43 2.42
N CYS A 32 4.97 -15.05 2.48
CA CYS A 32 4.65 -15.99 3.55
C CYS A 32 4.88 -17.45 3.18
N LEU A 33 4.87 -17.80 1.89
CA LEU A 33 5.06 -19.15 1.35
C LEU A 33 4.04 -20.19 1.86
N THR A 34 2.96 -19.75 2.52
CA THR A 34 1.99 -20.64 3.19
C THR A 34 0.58 -20.57 2.63
N VAL A 35 0.24 -19.50 1.92
CA VAL A 35 -1.12 -19.24 1.41
C VAL A 35 -1.04 -18.83 -0.06
N VAL A 36 -2.06 -19.21 -0.84
CA VAL A 36 -2.24 -18.77 -2.22
C VAL A 36 -2.28 -17.24 -2.28
N GLU A 37 -1.47 -16.65 -3.17
CA GLU A 37 -1.49 -15.21 -3.40
C GLU A 37 -2.62 -14.82 -4.35
N THR A 38 -3.76 -14.49 -3.75
CA THR A 38 -4.80 -13.70 -4.41
C THR A 38 -4.39 -12.22 -4.45
N GLN A 39 -5.07 -11.40 -5.25
CA GLN A 39 -4.81 -9.95 -5.24
C GLN A 39 -5.02 -9.31 -3.85
N SER A 40 -6.03 -9.75 -3.10
CA SER A 40 -6.25 -9.28 -1.73
C SER A 40 -5.10 -9.69 -0.81
N HIS A 41 -4.61 -10.93 -0.95
CA HIS A 41 -3.52 -11.44 -0.11
C HIS A 41 -2.21 -10.67 -0.29
N ILE A 42 -1.93 -10.10 -1.46
CA ILE A 42 -0.75 -9.22 -1.69
C ILE A 42 -0.63 -8.18 -0.59
N PHE A 43 -1.78 -7.68 -0.15
CA PHE A 43 -1.86 -6.62 0.84
C PHE A 43 -2.14 -7.15 2.24
N ASP A 44 -3.00 -8.15 2.37
CA ASP A 44 -3.38 -8.69 3.68
C ASP A 44 -2.38 -9.74 4.23
N CYS A 45 -1.30 -10.02 3.51
CA CYS A 45 -0.26 -10.95 3.96
C CYS A 45 0.30 -10.51 5.33
N TYR A 46 0.23 -11.39 6.33
CA TYR A 46 0.71 -11.10 7.68
C TYR A 46 2.22 -10.78 7.74
N LYS A 47 3.01 -11.21 6.75
CA LYS A 47 4.42 -10.84 6.63
C LYS A 47 4.64 -9.36 6.23
N ASN A 48 3.58 -8.62 5.91
CA ASN A 48 3.64 -7.18 5.63
C ASN A 48 3.60 -6.31 6.90
N ILE A 49 3.43 -6.87 8.11
CA ILE A 49 3.25 -6.09 9.35
C ILE A 49 4.32 -4.99 9.51
N ALA A 50 5.60 -5.33 9.37
CA ALA A 50 6.69 -4.35 9.50
C ALA A 50 6.64 -3.26 8.41
N ALA A 51 6.31 -3.64 7.17
CA ALA A 51 6.15 -2.71 6.07
C ALA A 51 5.00 -1.71 6.33
N TYR A 52 3.86 -2.19 6.85
CA TYR A 52 2.76 -1.32 7.25
C TYR A 52 3.15 -0.34 8.34
N SER A 53 3.88 -0.77 9.39
CA SER A 53 4.37 0.13 10.43
C SER A 53 5.28 1.22 9.87
N ILE A 54 6.17 0.89 8.93
CA ILE A 54 7.04 1.87 8.25
C ILE A 54 6.21 2.85 7.42
N MET A 55 5.24 2.34 6.66
CA MET A 55 4.37 3.18 5.84
C MET A 55 3.55 4.15 6.70
N GLU A 56 2.90 3.66 7.74
CA GLU A 56 2.12 4.45 8.68
C GLU A 56 2.95 5.62 9.24
N ASN A 57 4.16 5.34 9.73
CA ASN A 57 5.06 6.36 10.26
C ASN A 57 5.43 7.42 9.21
N LYS A 58 5.69 7.00 7.96
CA LYS A 58 6.01 7.93 6.86
C LYS A 58 4.80 8.77 6.43
N ILE A 59 3.60 8.19 6.40
CA ILE A 59 2.35 8.90 6.08
C ILE A 59 2.05 9.92 7.16
N ARG A 60 2.07 9.50 8.43
CA ARG A 60 1.90 10.34 9.62
C ARG A 60 2.84 11.54 9.62
N THR A 61 4.14 11.30 9.45
CA THR A 61 5.15 12.38 9.36
C THR A 61 4.86 13.35 8.22
N SER A 62 4.39 12.83 7.08
CA SER A 62 4.07 13.66 5.91
C SER A 62 2.82 14.50 6.11
N LEU A 63 1.79 13.95 6.77
CA LEU A 63 0.57 14.67 7.13
C LEU A 63 0.90 15.82 8.06
N ILE A 64 1.63 15.55 9.15
CA ILE A 64 2.06 16.56 10.12
C ILE A 64 2.79 17.70 9.42
N LYS A 65 3.72 17.41 8.50
CA LYS A 65 4.44 18.44 7.73
C LYS A 65 3.51 19.29 6.86
N LEU A 66 2.52 18.69 6.20
CA LEU A 66 1.54 19.43 5.38
C LEU A 66 0.65 20.32 6.24
N ILE A 67 0.18 19.81 7.38
CA ILE A 67 -0.66 20.56 8.33
C ILE A 67 0.10 21.75 8.89
N ARG A 68 1.34 21.54 9.36
CA ARG A 68 2.22 22.62 9.84
C ARG A 68 2.44 23.73 8.82
N LYS A 69 2.45 23.39 7.52
CA LYS A 69 2.59 24.37 6.44
C LYS A 69 1.31 25.16 6.18
N ASN A 70 0.14 24.58 6.43
CA ASN A 70 -1.16 25.14 6.04
C ASN A 70 -1.99 25.69 7.22
N SER A 71 -1.69 25.35 8.47
CA SER A 71 -2.44 25.82 9.63
C SER A 71 -1.82 27.06 10.29
N ASN A 72 -2.67 28.05 10.60
CA ASN A 72 -2.38 29.01 11.66
C ASN A 72 -2.23 28.23 12.97
N ARG A 73 -1.12 28.44 13.68
CA ARG A 73 -0.51 27.57 14.73
C ARG A 73 -1.42 27.04 15.87
N LYS A 74 -2.69 27.44 15.98
CA LYS A 74 -3.55 27.23 17.16
C LYS A 74 -4.15 25.82 17.33
N ASN A 75 -4.23 24.98 16.30
CA ASN A 75 -4.90 23.65 16.40
C ASN A 75 -3.97 22.44 16.17
N LEU A 76 -2.64 22.64 16.21
CA LEU A 76 -1.69 21.60 15.82
C LEU A 76 -1.75 20.35 16.72
N THR A 77 -1.89 20.55 18.02
CA THR A 77 -1.88 19.51 19.05
C THR A 77 -3.09 18.58 18.94
N GLU A 78 -4.27 19.14 18.68
CA GLU A 78 -5.51 18.40 18.47
C GLU A 78 -5.44 17.56 17.19
N ILE A 79 -4.90 18.16 16.12
CA ILE A 79 -4.72 17.46 14.84
C ILE A 79 -3.71 16.32 14.99
N GLU A 80 -2.58 16.53 15.67
CA GLU A 80 -1.58 15.48 15.94
C GLU A 80 -2.19 14.33 16.75
N ARG A 81 -3.04 14.62 17.73
CA ARG A 81 -3.80 13.61 18.50
C ARG A 81 -4.80 12.85 17.65
N ASN A 82 -5.49 13.50 16.72
CA ASN A 82 -6.41 12.83 15.80
C ASN A 82 -5.67 11.96 14.78
N LEU A 83 -4.48 12.39 14.34
CA LEU A 83 -3.62 11.56 13.51
C LEU A 83 -3.18 10.30 14.25
N GLN A 84 -2.90 10.35 15.57
CA GLN A 84 -2.57 9.16 16.39
C GLN A 84 -3.65 8.08 16.36
N LYS A 85 -4.89 8.44 16.06
CA LYS A 85 -6.03 7.52 15.95
C LYS A 85 -6.26 6.97 14.55
N LEU A 86 -5.50 7.42 13.54
CA LEU A 86 -5.58 6.85 12.20
C LEU A 86 -4.99 5.45 12.21
N ASP A 87 -5.87 4.46 12.34
CA ASP A 87 -5.54 3.08 12.01
C ASP A 87 -5.51 2.96 10.49
N PHE A 88 -4.33 2.75 9.92
CA PHE A 88 -4.16 2.38 8.50
C PHE A 88 -4.52 0.89 8.32
N GLY A 89 -5.63 0.48 8.93
CA GLY A 89 -5.93 -0.87 9.38
C GLY A 89 -5.40 -1.96 8.47
N ARG A 90 -4.88 -3.02 9.08
CA ARG A 90 -4.33 -4.22 8.41
C ARG A 90 -5.30 -4.91 7.43
N LYS A 91 -6.57 -4.48 7.41
CA LYS A 91 -7.67 -4.92 6.52
C LYS A 91 -8.39 -3.76 5.80
N SER A 92 -7.99 -2.51 6.05
CA SER A 92 -8.69 -1.33 5.54
C SER A 92 -8.46 -1.19 4.03
N SER A 93 -9.56 -1.09 3.28
CA SER A 93 -9.60 -1.22 1.82
C SER A 93 -8.53 -0.36 1.16
N LEU A 94 -7.52 -0.98 0.54
CA LEU A 94 -6.51 -0.29 -0.27
C LEU A 94 -7.12 0.69 -1.27
N ASN A 95 -8.32 0.39 -1.76
CA ASN A 95 -9.08 1.26 -2.62
C ASN A 95 -9.29 2.66 -2.00
N LYS A 96 -9.54 2.77 -0.68
CA LYS A 96 -9.67 4.06 0.03
C LYS A 96 -8.32 4.80 0.12
N LEU A 97 -7.24 4.07 0.40
CA LEU A 97 -5.89 4.64 0.51
C LEU A 97 -5.34 5.09 -0.86
N VAL A 98 -5.67 4.36 -1.92
CA VAL A 98 -5.17 4.57 -3.29
C VAL A 98 -6.01 5.57 -4.08
N SER A 99 -7.32 5.65 -3.80
CA SER A 99 -8.22 6.68 -4.35
C SER A 99 -7.97 8.06 -3.74
N GLY A 100 -7.15 8.17 -2.70
CA GLY A 100 -6.92 9.42 -1.99
C GLY A 100 -8.07 9.80 -1.05
N MET A 101 -9.05 8.91 -0.85
CA MET A 101 -10.07 9.06 0.18
C MET A 101 -9.50 8.65 1.53
N LEU A 102 -8.62 9.51 2.04
CA LEU A 102 -8.26 9.49 3.43
C LEU A 102 -9.46 10.04 4.20
N ASN A 103 -10.11 9.21 5.03
CA ASN A 103 -11.05 9.67 6.06
C ASN A 103 -10.27 10.39 7.16
N ILE A 104 -9.59 11.46 6.78
CA ILE A 104 -8.86 12.35 7.66
C ILE A 104 -9.71 13.61 7.68
N ASP A 105 -10.31 13.87 8.84
CA ASP A 105 -11.14 15.04 9.11
C ASP A 105 -10.27 16.31 9.25
N ILE A 106 -9.48 16.59 8.20
CA ILE A 106 -8.60 17.73 8.11
C ILE A 106 -8.92 18.39 6.77
N GLN A 107 -9.33 19.65 6.81
CA GLN A 107 -9.53 20.46 5.61
C GLN A 107 -8.19 20.69 4.89
N LEU A 108 -7.78 19.71 4.09
CA LEU A 108 -6.67 19.83 3.17
C LEU A 108 -7.20 20.28 1.81
N SER A 109 -6.41 21.11 1.12
CA SER A 109 -6.71 21.44 -0.28
C SER A 109 -6.70 20.19 -1.15
N ILE A 110 -7.45 20.23 -2.27
CA ILE A 110 -7.47 19.15 -3.28
C ILE A 110 -6.05 18.77 -3.72
N ALA A 111 -5.18 19.76 -3.91
CA ALA A 111 -3.77 19.54 -4.25
C ALA A 111 -3.00 18.77 -3.16
N SER A 112 -3.26 19.08 -1.88
CA SER A 112 -2.66 18.37 -0.75
C SER A 112 -3.15 16.93 -0.65
N HIS A 113 -4.45 16.68 -0.91
CA HIS A 113 -5.01 15.33 -1.00
C HIS A 113 -4.35 14.51 -2.11
N ALA A 114 -4.28 15.06 -3.33
CA ALA A 114 -3.64 14.38 -4.45
C ALA A 114 -2.16 14.05 -4.18
N LYS A 115 -1.43 15.00 -3.57
CA LYS A 115 -0.03 14.79 -3.16
C LYS A 115 0.11 13.67 -2.14
N MET A 116 -0.79 13.60 -1.15
CA MET A 116 -0.77 12.54 -0.16
C MET A 116 -1.11 11.18 -0.79
N ALA A 117 -2.15 11.10 -1.62
CA ALA A 117 -2.54 9.88 -2.33
C ALA A 117 -1.39 9.32 -3.19
N ASN A 118 -0.68 10.20 -3.92
CA ASN A 118 0.51 9.82 -4.68
C ASN A 118 1.63 9.27 -3.77
N LYS A 119 1.83 9.88 -2.60
CA LYS A 119 2.85 9.44 -1.65
C LYS A 119 2.51 8.08 -1.03
N ILE A 120 1.25 7.87 -0.65
CA ILE A 120 0.77 6.58 -0.14
C ILE A 120 0.95 5.50 -1.20
N LEU A 121 0.61 5.79 -2.46
CA LEU A 121 0.80 4.85 -3.55
C LEU A 121 2.29 4.47 -3.74
N ALA A 122 3.19 5.45 -3.67
CA ALA A 122 4.63 5.21 -3.78
C ALA A 122 5.15 4.35 -2.60
N LEU A 123 4.61 4.56 -1.40
CA LEU A 123 4.92 3.74 -0.23
C LEU A 123 4.40 2.31 -0.38
N LEU A 124 3.16 2.13 -0.83
CA LEU A 124 2.61 0.81 -1.15
C LEU A 124 3.47 0.06 -2.18
N TYR A 125 3.86 0.76 -3.24
CA TYR A 125 4.71 0.18 -4.28
C TYR A 125 6.09 -0.22 -3.75
N SER A 126 6.73 0.63 -2.95
CA SER A 126 8.10 0.37 -2.48
C SER A 126 8.18 -0.61 -1.29
N GLN A 127 7.14 -0.72 -0.47
CA GLN A 127 7.18 -1.51 0.77
C GLN A 127 6.44 -2.85 0.64
N ILE A 128 5.33 -2.88 -0.10
CA ILE A 128 4.44 -4.04 -0.19
C ILE A 128 4.56 -4.75 -1.53
N TRP A 129 4.59 -3.99 -2.63
CA TRP A 129 4.62 -4.57 -3.96
C TRP A 129 5.96 -5.24 -4.27
N ILE A 130 5.91 -6.52 -4.66
CA ILE A 130 7.04 -7.25 -5.24
C ILE A 130 6.76 -7.40 -6.74
N PRO A 131 7.68 -7.03 -7.65
CA PRO A 131 7.50 -7.33 -9.06
C PRO A 131 7.44 -8.86 -9.26
N ARG A 132 6.32 -9.38 -9.78
CA ARG A 132 6.15 -10.84 -9.96
C ARG A 132 6.99 -11.38 -11.13
N SER A 133 7.49 -10.52 -12.01
CA SER A 133 8.52 -10.90 -12.98
C SER A 133 9.82 -11.34 -12.28
N ALA A 134 10.13 -10.79 -11.10
CA ALA A 134 11.30 -11.15 -10.32
C ALA A 134 11.12 -12.42 -9.48
N THR A 135 9.92 -13.01 -9.47
CA THR A 135 9.62 -14.26 -8.76
C THR A 135 9.32 -15.42 -9.71
N ALA A 136 9.49 -15.21 -11.01
CA ALA A 136 9.37 -16.26 -12.01
C ALA A 136 10.47 -17.32 -11.77
N ASN A 137 10.10 -18.60 -11.91
CA ASN A 137 11.08 -19.67 -11.99
C ASN A 137 11.65 -19.68 -13.42
N THR A 138 12.49 -18.69 -13.73
CA THR A 138 13.32 -18.73 -14.93
C THR A 138 14.53 -19.60 -14.60
N SER A 139 14.53 -20.86 -15.03
CA SER A 139 15.62 -21.80 -14.76
C SER A 139 17.00 -21.25 -15.18
N GLU A 140 17.96 -21.55 -14.30
CA GLU A 140 19.43 -21.50 -14.30
C GLU A 140 20.17 -20.76 -15.42
N VAL A 141 21.04 -19.84 -14.97
CA VAL A 141 22.24 -19.43 -15.72
C VAL A 141 23.01 -20.71 -16.06
N LYS A 142 22.91 -21.12 -17.33
CA LYS A 142 23.75 -22.16 -17.92
C LYS A 142 25.24 -21.80 -17.80
#